data_AF-A0AAD7D6Y4-F1
#
_entry.id   AF-A0AAD7D6Y4-F1
#
_cell.length_a   1.000
_cell.length_b   1.000
_cell.length_c   1.000
_cell.angle_alpha   90.00
_cell.angle_beta   90.00
_cell.angle_gamma   90.00
#
_symmetry.space_group_name_H-M   'P 1'
#
loop_
_entity.id
_entity.type
_entity.pdbx_description
1 polymer ?
#
loop_
_entity_poly.entity_id
_entity_poly.type
_entity_poly.pdbx_seq_one_letter_code
_entity_poly.pdbx_strand_id
1 'polypeptide(L)'
;MESSPPPPDIFVESPYCNHPGLSPIEKEVLWEYAKLAENLKQLKQKTRSLTAQPDTLLLARLRAVENKMGLILTLFKASVWGVINEQNVADPLSLDLTSETLR
;
A
#
# COMPACT_ATOMS: atom_id res chain seq x y z
N MET A 1 1.34 11.52 -52.99
CA MET A 1 2.02 11.33 -51.69
C MET A 1 1.12 10.41 -50.88
N GLU A 2 1.32 9.10 -51.05
CA GLU A 2 0.49 8.05 -50.44
C GLU A 2 0.77 8.03 -48.92
N SER A 3 -0.23 8.33 -48.11
CA SER A 3 -0.15 8.18 -46.66
C SER A 3 0.02 6.71 -46.32
N SER A 4 1.18 6.35 -45.73
CA SER A 4 1.43 5.03 -45.18
C SER A 4 0.25 4.63 -44.27
N PRO A 5 -0.39 3.46 -44.49
CA PRO A 5 -1.45 3.01 -43.62
C PRO A 5 -0.91 2.82 -42.20
N PRO A 6 -1.72 3.09 -41.16
CA PRO A 6 -1.34 2.83 -39.78
C PRO A 6 -0.95 1.35 -39.63
N PRO A 7 0.06 1.04 -38.79
CA PRO A 7 0.45 -0.35 -38.56
C PRO A 7 -0.78 -1.15 -38.13
N PRO A 8 -1.03 -2.32 -38.75
CA PRO A 8 -2.18 -3.13 -38.41
C PRO A 8 -2.13 -3.48 -36.92
N ASP A 9 -3.27 -3.36 -36.25
CA ASP A 9 -3.39 -3.81 -34.88
C ASP A 9 -3.09 -5.32 -34.85
N ILE A 10 -2.10 -5.72 -34.04
CA ILE A 10 -1.62 -7.10 -33.96
C ILE A 10 -2.77 -8.03 -33.56
N PHE A 11 -3.83 -7.50 -32.92
CA PHE A 11 -5.03 -8.26 -32.57
C PHE A 11 -6.01 -8.49 -33.74
N VAL A 12 -5.92 -7.70 -34.82
CA VAL A 12 -6.87 -7.72 -35.95
C VAL A 12 -6.30 -8.45 -37.16
N GLU A 13 -5.03 -8.26 -37.47
CA GLU A 13 -4.40 -8.90 -38.63
C GLU A 13 -3.03 -9.46 -38.26
N SER A 14 -2.78 -10.72 -38.65
CA SER A 14 -1.48 -11.35 -38.41
C SER A 14 -0.47 -10.88 -39.46
N PRO A 15 0.62 -10.19 -39.06
CA PRO A 15 1.64 -9.70 -39.99
C PRO A 15 2.45 -10.84 -40.65
N TYR A 16 2.31 -12.07 -40.16
CA TYR A 16 3.07 -13.24 -40.60
C TYR A 16 2.36 -14.07 -41.69
N CYS A 17 1.11 -13.74 -42.04
CA CYS A 17 0.31 -14.46 -43.03
C CYS A 17 1.03 -14.65 -44.38
N ASN A 18 1.65 -13.58 -44.88
CA ASN A 18 2.24 -13.51 -46.22
C ASN A 18 3.70 -14.00 -46.27
N HIS A 19 4.27 -14.53 -45.18
CA HIS A 19 5.66 -14.92 -45.18
C HIS A 19 5.88 -16.23 -45.97
N PRO A 20 6.69 -16.23 -47.05
CA PRO A 20 6.84 -17.38 -47.96
C PRO A 20 7.69 -18.54 -47.42
N GLY A 21 8.30 -18.40 -46.23
CA GLY A 21 9.22 -19.40 -45.66
C GLY A 21 8.76 -20.01 -44.34
N LEU A 22 7.58 -19.65 -43.83
CA LEU A 22 7.08 -20.13 -42.55
C LEU A 22 5.97 -21.18 -42.76
N SER A 23 6.03 -22.26 -41.99
CA SER A 23 4.95 -23.24 -41.90
C SER A 23 3.69 -22.59 -41.30
N PRO A 24 2.47 -23.05 -41.64
CA PRO A 24 1.23 -22.49 -41.10
C PRO A 24 1.21 -22.41 -39.57
N ILE A 25 1.71 -23.45 -38.89
CA ILE A 25 1.79 -23.50 -37.42
C ILE A 25 2.80 -22.48 -36.86
N GLU A 26 3.92 -22.27 -37.52
CA GLU A 26 4.94 -21.31 -37.07
C GLU A 26 4.38 -19.89 -37.11
N LYS A 27 3.59 -19.56 -38.15
CA LYS A 27 2.93 -18.26 -38.28
C LYS A 27 1.92 -18.01 -37.15
N GLU A 28 1.12 -19.01 -36.82
CA GLU A 28 0.14 -18.94 -35.74
C GLU A 28 0.83 -18.76 -34.38
N VAL A 29 1.85 -19.56 -34.11
CA VAL A 29 2.62 -19.48 -32.87
C VAL A 29 3.31 -18.11 -32.71
N LEU A 30 3.96 -17.60 -33.77
CA LEU A 30 4.57 -16.27 -33.77
C LEU A 30 3.54 -15.16 -33.52
N TRP A 31 2.35 -15.29 -34.09
CA TRP A 31 1.27 -14.33 -33.89
C TRP A 31 0.74 -14.34 -32.45
N GLU A 32 0.55 -15.52 -31.86
CA GLU A 32 0.15 -15.65 -30.46
C GLU A 32 1.22 -15.11 -29.49
N TYR A 33 2.51 -15.34 -29.78
CA TYR A 33 3.59 -14.72 -29.00
C TYR A 33 3.61 -13.20 -29.13
N ALA A 34 3.32 -12.65 -30.31
CA ALA A 34 3.22 -11.20 -30.50
C ALA A 34 2.05 -10.60 -29.69
N LYS A 35 0.88 -11.25 -29.69
CA LYS A 35 -0.26 -10.86 -28.83
C LYS A 35 0.09 -10.94 -27.35
N LEU A 36 0.76 -12.01 -26.92
CA LEU A 36 1.19 -12.19 -25.53
C LEU A 36 2.18 -11.09 -25.11
N ALA A 37 3.14 -10.75 -25.96
CA ALA A 37 4.11 -9.70 -25.67
C ALA A 37 3.42 -8.33 -25.50
N GLU A 38 2.42 -8.01 -26.33
CA GLU A 38 1.65 -6.78 -26.20
C GLU A 38 0.79 -6.78 -24.93
N ASN A 39 0.13 -7.89 -24.61
CA ASN A 39 -0.59 -8.07 -23.34
C ASN A 39 0.33 -7.88 -22.13
N LEU A 40 1.56 -8.43 -22.18
CA LEU A 40 2.55 -8.28 -21.12
C LEU A 40 3.02 -6.83 -20.98
N LYS A 41 3.17 -6.10 -22.10
CA LYS A 41 3.50 -4.68 -22.10
C LYS A 41 2.38 -3.85 -21.48
N GLN A 42 1.12 -4.13 -21.84
CA GLN A 42 -0.05 -3.49 -21.24
C GLN A 42 -0.15 -3.79 -19.74
N LEU A 43 0.06 -5.05 -19.34
CA LEU A 43 0.09 -5.45 -17.93
C LEU A 43 1.19 -4.69 -17.18
N LYS A 44 2.42 -4.68 -17.69
CA LYS A 44 3.55 -3.93 -17.11
C LYS A 44 3.21 -2.45 -16.95
N GLN A 45 2.60 -1.83 -17.96
CA GLN A 45 2.21 -0.42 -17.91
C GLN A 45 1.13 -0.19 -16.84
N LYS A 46 0.11 -1.05 -16.77
CA LYS A 46 -0.94 -0.98 -15.74
C LYS A 46 -0.36 -1.19 -14.34
N THR A 47 0.48 -2.20 -14.13
CA THR A 47 1.17 -2.45 -12.86
C THR A 47 2.02 -1.24 -12.47
N ARG A 48 2.80 -0.68 -13.41
CA ARG A 48 3.59 0.53 -13.15
C ARG A 48 2.70 1.71 -12.77
N SER A 49 1.54 1.88 -13.41
CA SER A 49 0.58 2.92 -13.07
C SER A 49 0.01 2.74 -11.66
N LEU A 50 -0.33 1.51 -11.28
CA LEU A 50 -0.85 1.18 -9.95
C LEU A 50 0.22 1.37 -8.87
N THR A 51 1.47 0.97 -9.12
CA THR A 51 2.57 1.16 -8.18
C THR A 51 3.05 2.61 -8.11
N ALA A 52 2.97 3.37 -9.21
CA ALA A 52 3.41 4.76 -9.25
C ALA A 52 2.40 5.75 -8.65
N GLN A 53 1.15 5.34 -8.44
CA GLN A 53 0.23 6.09 -7.59
C GLN A 53 0.42 5.61 -6.14
N PRO A 54 1.24 6.29 -5.32
CA PRO A 54 1.18 6.05 -3.88
C PRO A 54 -0.26 6.33 -3.46
N ASP A 55 -0.88 5.39 -2.74
CA ASP A 55 -2.24 5.56 -2.22
C ASP A 55 -2.24 6.73 -1.21
N THR A 56 -2.35 7.94 -1.73
CA THR A 56 -2.49 9.18 -0.94
C THR A 56 -3.72 9.08 -0.06
N LEU A 57 -4.74 8.36 -0.52
CA LEU A 57 -5.90 7.97 0.26
C LEU A 57 -5.52 7.08 1.45
N LEU A 58 -4.72 6.03 1.26
CA LEU A 58 -4.28 5.14 2.34
C LEU A 58 -3.43 5.91 3.35
N LEU A 59 -2.49 6.74 2.89
CA LEU A 59 -1.69 7.60 3.77
C LEU A 59 -2.54 8.59 4.56
N ALA A 60 -3.57 9.19 3.94
CA ALA A 60 -4.50 10.09 4.63
C ALA A 60 -5.32 9.34 5.69
N ARG A 61 -5.74 8.10 5.41
CA ARG A 61 -6.44 7.25 6.39
C ARG A 61 -5.52 6.87 7.55
N LEU A 62 -4.28 6.46 7.29
CA LEU A 62 -3.28 6.17 8.31
C LEU A 62 -3.03 7.37 9.22
N ARG A 63 -2.80 8.56 8.65
CA ARG A 63 -2.58 9.79 9.41
C ARG A 63 -3.77 10.17 10.29
N ALA A 64 -5.00 9.97 9.79
CA ALA A 64 -6.20 10.20 10.58
C ALA A 64 -6.32 9.22 11.77
N VAL A 65 -5.89 7.97 11.60
CA VAL A 65 -5.85 6.97 12.68
C VAL A 65 -4.76 7.32 13.69
N GLU A 66 -3.55 7.68 13.22
CA GLU A 66 -2.43 8.11 14.05
C GLU A 66 -2.82 9.27 14.98
N ASN A 67 -3.45 10.32 14.44
CA ASN A 67 -3.88 11.47 15.22
C ASN A 67 -4.90 11.09 16.31
N LYS A 68 -5.85 10.21 15.99
CA LYS A 68 -6.87 9.76 16.96
C LYS A 68 -6.26 8.90 18.04
N MET A 69 -5.39 7.95 17.68
CA MET A 69 -4.71 7.08 18.64
C MET A 69 -3.71 7.86 19.51
N GLY A 70 -3.01 8.84 18.95
CA GLY A 70 -2.13 9.74 19.70
C GLY A 70 -2.89 10.47 20.80
N LEU A 71 -4.06 11.04 20.49
CA LEU A 71 -4.91 11.70 21.48
C LEU A 71 -5.40 10.73 22.56
N ILE A 72 -5.89 9.56 22.17
CA ILE A 72 -6.35 8.53 23.11
C ILE A 72 -5.21 8.09 24.03
N LEU A 73 -4.01 7.86 23.49
CA LEU A 73 -2.83 7.49 24.26
C LEU A 73 -2.43 8.59 25.25
N THR A 74 -2.44 9.85 24.83
CA THR A 74 -2.16 10.97 25.74
C THR A 74 -3.17 11.06 26.87
N LEU A 75 -4.47 10.96 26.57
CA LEU A 75 -5.53 10.97 27.59
C LEU A 75 -5.41 9.78 28.53
N PHE A 76 -5.14 8.59 28.01
CA PHE A 76 -4.91 7.39 28.80
C PHE A 76 -3.69 7.55 29.73
N LYS A 77 -2.57 8.05 29.20
CA LYS A 77 -1.37 8.31 30.01
C LYS A 77 -1.64 9.33 31.12
N ALA A 78 -2.34 10.42 30.81
CA ALA A 78 -2.71 11.43 31.80
C ALA A 78 -3.63 10.84 32.88
N SER A 79 -4.61 10.02 32.49
CA SER A 79 -5.52 9.31 33.40
C SER A 79 -4.77 8.39 34.35
N VAL A 80 -3.89 7.54 33.84
CA VAL A 80 -3.08 6.63 34.65
C VAL A 80 -2.17 7.40 35.60
N TRP A 81 -1.53 8.46 35.10
CA TRP A 81 -0.63 9.28 35.91
C TRP A 81 -1.37 10.01 37.02
N GLY A 82 -2.58 10.50 36.77
CA GLY A 82 -3.46 11.09 37.79
C GLY A 82 -3.74 10.11 38.93
N VAL A 83 -4.15 8.88 38.61
CA VAL A 83 -4.45 7.85 39.62
C VAL A 83 -3.22 7.45 40.43
N ILE A 84 -2.06 7.26 39.78
CA ILE A 84 -0.81 6.92 40.48
C ILE A 84 -0.36 8.06 41.39
N ASN A 85 -0.48 9.30 40.93
CA ASN A 85 -0.13 10.47 41.74
C ASN A 85 -1.06 10.61 42.95
N GLU A 86 -2.37 10.39 42.78
CA GLU A 86 -3.33 10.38 43.89
C GLU A 86 -3.04 9.27 44.91
N GLN A 87 -2.61 8.09 44.47
CA GLN A 87 -2.18 7.01 45.38
C GLN A 87 -0.91 7.35 46.15
N ASN A 88 0.07 8.00 45.50
CA ASN A 88 1.31 8.45 46.16
C ASN A 88 1.03 9.60 47.17
N VAL A 89 0.07 10.48 46.87
CA VAL A 89 -0.39 11.55 47.77
C VAL A 89 -1.35 11.03 48.87
N ALA A 90 -1.93 9.84 48.73
CA ALA A 90 -2.67 9.17 49.80
C ALA A 90 -1.76 8.40 50.79
N ASP A 91 -0.49 8.17 50.42
CA ASP A 91 0.56 7.58 51.26
C ASP A 91 1.54 8.56 51.98
N PRO A 92 1.14 9.75 52.49
CA PRO A 92 1.97 10.55 53.39
C PRO A 92 1.58 10.41 54.87
N LEU A 93 0.69 9.49 55.26
CA LEU A 93 0.21 9.35 56.65
C LEU A 93 0.47 7.99 57.31
N SER A 94 1.30 7.12 56.74
CA SER A 94 1.69 5.83 57.35
C SER A 94 2.98 5.88 58.19
N LEU A 95 3.58 7.06 58.39
CA LEU A 95 4.88 7.22 59.07
C LEU A 95 4.90 8.21 60.26
N ASP A 96 3.87 8.31 61.10
CA ASP A 96 4.05 9.06 62.38
C ASP A 96 3.16 8.66 63.58
N LEU A 97 2.59 7.45 63.62
CA LEU A 97 1.70 7.04 64.75
C LEU A 97 2.29 5.94 65.65
N THR A 98 3.54 5.52 65.44
CA THR A 98 4.18 4.46 66.25
C THR A 98 5.36 4.95 67.09
N SER A 99 5.76 6.22 66.96
CA SER A 99 6.93 6.82 67.64
C SER A 99 6.63 7.43 69.01
N GLU A 100 5.37 7.71 69.37
CA GLU A 100 5.02 8.42 70.62
C GLU A 100 4.41 7.56 71.76
N THR A 101 4.14 6.27 71.55
CA THR A 101 3.41 5.43 72.54
C THR A 101 4.27 4.46 73.36
N LEU A 102 5.57 4.70 73.51
CA LEU A 102 6.39 3.92 74.45
C LEU A 102 7.48 4.80 75.10
N ARG A 103 7.02 5.65 76.03
CA ARG A 103 7.81 6.25 77.10
C ARG A 103 7.25 5.81 78.44
#